data_AF-A0A4V1RNW2-F1
#
_entry.id   AF-A0A4V1RNW2-F1
#
_cell.length_a   1.000
_cell.length_b   1.000
_cell.length_c   1.000
_cell.angle_alpha   90.00
_cell.angle_beta   90.00
_cell.angle_gamma   90.00
#
_symmetry.space_group_name_H-M   'P 1'
#
loop_
_entity.id
_entity.type
_entity.pdbx_description
1 polymer ?
#
loop_
_entity_poly.entity_id
_entity_poly.type
_entity_poly.pdbx_seq_one_letter_code
_entity_poly.pdbx_strand_id
1 'polypeptide(L)'
;MPSAIEVRKVPIHSVADASELTKLIDDGVIAADRVFAIIGKTEGNGGVNDYTRIIADRAFREALVAKGADPEQVKGVPIVWSGGTDGVISPHATIFATTDVPEDDPSREEMRLTAGFAMSEPLLPEEIGYVAMVEKVAAGVKVAMERAGITDPADVHYVQTKTPLLTIHTIRDAKSRGKSVWTEHTHESMDLSNGTTGLGIAVALGEIDMPTDADVMHNRELYSAVASCSSGVELDVAQIVVVGNAKGVGGRYRIGHSVMKDALDADGIWDAIRSAGLDLPERPRTSDLDGKLVNVFLKCEASQDGMVRGRRNAMLDDSDVHWHRQIKACVGGVTAAVTGDPAVFVSVSAAHQGPEGGGPVAAIVDMS
;
A
#
# COMPACT_ATOMS: atom_id res chain seq x y z
N MET A 1 -16.57 -17.35 -3.79
CA MET A 1 -17.22 -16.02 -3.85
C MET A 1 -16.60 -15.18 -2.76
N PRO A 2 -16.24 -13.90 -3.04
CA PRO A 2 -15.71 -13.00 -2.04
C PRO A 2 -16.70 -12.78 -0.88
N SER A 3 -16.17 -12.68 0.34
CA SER A 3 -16.94 -12.37 1.56
C SER A 3 -16.95 -10.87 1.82
N ALA A 4 -17.96 -10.38 2.54
CA ALA A 4 -17.94 -9.02 3.07
C ALA A 4 -16.70 -8.80 3.94
N ILE A 5 -16.26 -7.54 4.02
CA ILE A 5 -15.04 -7.17 4.74
C ILE A 5 -15.38 -6.28 5.91
N GLU A 6 -14.82 -6.59 7.06
CA GLU A 6 -14.65 -5.67 8.18
C GLU A 6 -13.24 -5.08 8.09
N VAL A 7 -13.13 -3.75 8.15
CA VAL A 7 -11.84 -3.04 8.12
C VAL A 7 -11.74 -2.09 9.30
N ARG A 8 -10.65 -2.21 10.06
CA ARG A 8 -10.41 -1.41 11.27
C ARG A 8 -9.04 -0.79 11.27
N LYS A 9 -8.99 0.52 11.53
CA LYS A 9 -7.76 1.24 11.82
C LYS A 9 -7.54 1.29 13.32
N VAL A 10 -6.37 0.85 13.78
CA VAL A 10 -5.99 0.87 15.20
C VAL A 10 -4.62 1.52 15.39
N PRO A 11 -4.43 2.32 16.46
CA PRO A 11 -3.11 2.84 16.80
C PRO A 11 -2.17 1.71 17.23
N ILE A 12 -0.87 1.98 17.13
CA ILE A 12 0.19 1.14 17.69
C ILE A 12 0.90 1.97 18.75
N HIS A 13 0.78 1.59 20.02
CA HIS A 13 1.27 2.36 21.16
C HIS A 13 2.77 2.21 21.41
N SER A 14 3.40 1.18 20.82
CA SER A 14 4.86 0.97 20.81
C SER A 14 5.26 -0.01 19.70
N VAL A 15 6.54 -0.06 19.31
CA VAL A 15 7.08 -0.95 18.25
C VAL A 15 6.58 -2.41 18.23
N ALA A 16 6.20 -2.99 19.37
CA ALA A 16 5.74 -4.38 19.50
C ALA A 16 4.28 -4.49 19.98
N ASP A 17 3.51 -3.41 19.89
CA ASP A 17 2.14 -3.36 20.37
C ASP A 17 1.14 -3.92 19.34
N ALA A 18 0.38 -4.93 19.76
CA ALA A 18 -0.77 -5.49 19.05
C ALA A 18 -2.02 -5.54 19.97
N SER A 19 -2.07 -4.71 21.01
CA SER A 19 -3.13 -4.73 22.03
C SER A 19 -4.49 -4.31 21.47
N GLU A 20 -4.54 -3.36 20.53
CA GLU A 20 -5.81 -2.94 19.93
C GLU A 20 -6.35 -3.99 18.95
N LEU A 21 -5.49 -4.74 18.24
CA LEU A 21 -5.91 -5.94 17.48
C LEU A 21 -6.52 -6.97 18.42
N THR A 22 -5.83 -7.26 19.53
CA THR A 22 -6.28 -8.18 20.58
C THR A 22 -7.65 -7.75 21.13
N LYS A 23 -7.83 -6.46 21.39
CA LYS A 23 -9.08 -5.88 21.87
C LYS A 23 -10.22 -6.01 20.86
N LEU A 24 -9.98 -5.72 19.58
CA LEU A 24 -11.00 -5.93 18.54
C LEU A 24 -11.48 -7.39 18.48
N ILE A 25 -10.58 -8.35 18.74
CA ILE A 25 -10.93 -9.76 18.79
C ILE A 25 -11.71 -10.10 20.07
N ASP A 26 -11.27 -9.60 21.22
CA ASP A 26 -11.92 -9.83 22.51
C ASP A 26 -13.33 -9.22 22.57
N ASP A 27 -13.52 -8.06 21.95
CA ASP A 27 -14.81 -7.37 21.84
C ASP A 27 -15.73 -8.00 20.75
N GLY A 28 -15.24 -9.02 20.02
CA GLY A 28 -16.00 -9.72 18.98
C GLY A 28 -16.23 -8.90 17.71
N VAL A 29 -15.45 -7.83 17.49
CA VAL A 29 -15.54 -6.98 16.29
C VAL A 29 -14.95 -7.70 15.07
N ILE A 30 -13.86 -8.44 15.25
CA ILE A 30 -13.24 -9.29 14.23
C ILE A 30 -12.87 -10.64 14.83
N ALA A 31 -12.95 -11.71 14.04
CA ALA A 31 -12.43 -13.01 14.44
C ALA A 31 -10.98 -13.17 13.94
N ALA A 32 -10.09 -13.70 14.79
CA ALA A 32 -8.66 -13.81 14.50
C ALA A 32 -8.38 -14.64 13.23
N ASP A 33 -9.12 -15.74 13.06
CA ASP A 33 -9.05 -16.64 11.90
C ASP A 33 -9.66 -16.06 10.63
N ARG A 34 -10.36 -14.93 10.71
CA ARG A 34 -10.91 -14.22 9.55
C ARG A 34 -10.04 -13.07 9.07
N VAL A 35 -9.00 -12.69 9.82
CA VAL A 35 -8.01 -11.70 9.39
C VAL A 35 -7.21 -12.27 8.22
N PHE A 36 -7.25 -11.57 7.09
CA PHE A 36 -6.60 -12.02 5.86
C PHE A 36 -5.60 -11.02 5.30
N ALA A 37 -5.56 -9.77 5.78
CA ALA A 37 -4.51 -8.82 5.45
C ALA A 37 -4.36 -7.75 6.54
N ILE A 38 -3.13 -7.25 6.72
CA ILE A 38 -2.81 -6.11 7.60
C ILE A 38 -1.88 -5.17 6.85
N ILE A 39 -2.18 -3.88 6.87
CA ILE A 39 -1.36 -2.83 6.23
C ILE A 39 -1.11 -1.75 7.26
N GLY A 40 0.15 -1.43 7.57
CA GLY A 40 0.45 -0.54 8.67
C GLY A 40 1.72 0.31 8.54
N LYS A 41 1.80 1.28 9.43
CA LYS A 41 2.89 2.24 9.59
C LYS A 41 3.66 1.95 10.87
N THR A 42 4.98 1.77 10.76
CA THR A 42 5.88 1.55 11.90
C THR A 42 6.86 2.71 12.07
N GLU A 43 7.27 2.96 13.31
CA GLU A 43 7.99 4.18 13.73
C GLU A 43 9.51 4.19 13.48
N GLY A 44 10.03 3.21 12.74
CA GLY A 44 11.44 3.20 12.36
C GLY A 44 11.78 4.27 11.31
N ASN A 45 12.98 4.19 10.72
CA ASN A 45 13.44 5.21 9.76
C ASN A 45 12.86 5.05 8.34
N GLY A 46 12.14 3.96 8.05
CA GLY A 46 11.59 3.66 6.73
C GLY A 46 12.61 3.30 5.64
N GLY A 47 13.88 3.10 6.00
CA GLY A 47 14.95 2.73 5.09
C GLY A 47 15.27 1.23 5.11
N VAL A 48 16.49 0.89 4.67
CA VAL A 48 16.98 -0.50 4.59
C VAL A 48 17.01 -1.16 5.98
N ASN A 49 17.63 -0.50 6.97
CA ASN A 49 17.87 -1.03 8.31
C ASN A 49 16.73 -0.76 9.31
N ASP A 50 15.50 -0.60 8.82
CA ASP A 50 14.34 -0.44 9.68
C ASP A 50 13.83 -1.80 10.19
N TYR A 51 14.18 -2.12 11.45
CA TYR A 51 13.77 -3.34 12.14
C TYR A 51 12.41 -3.23 12.84
N THR A 52 11.78 -2.05 12.88
CA THR A 52 10.44 -1.92 13.48
C THR A 52 9.41 -2.73 12.71
N ARG A 53 9.61 -2.89 11.39
CA ARG A 53 8.77 -3.72 10.51
C ARG A 53 8.71 -5.19 10.97
N ILE A 54 9.86 -5.79 11.29
CA ILE A 54 9.91 -7.19 11.74
C ILE A 54 9.40 -7.37 13.18
N ILE A 55 9.56 -6.34 14.03
CA ILE A 55 9.04 -6.36 15.41
C ILE A 55 7.50 -6.31 15.37
N ALA A 56 6.92 -5.41 14.57
CA ALA A 56 5.48 -5.31 14.39
C ALA A 56 4.90 -6.57 13.74
N ASP A 57 5.55 -7.12 12.70
CA ASP A 57 5.12 -8.37 12.05
C ASP A 57 5.02 -9.51 13.04
N ARG A 58 6.08 -9.72 13.84
CA ARG A 58 6.11 -10.72 14.89
C ARG A 58 4.98 -10.51 15.90
N ALA A 59 4.82 -9.29 16.41
CA ALA A 59 3.80 -8.98 17.42
C ALA A 59 2.38 -9.26 16.93
N PHE A 60 2.04 -8.85 15.71
CA PHE A 60 0.71 -9.08 15.14
C PHE A 60 0.46 -10.54 14.82
N ARG A 61 1.45 -11.28 14.28
CA ARG A 61 1.30 -12.73 14.06
C ARG A 61 1.15 -13.51 15.35
N GLU A 62 1.97 -13.21 16.36
CA GLU A 62 1.86 -13.83 17.70
C GLU A 62 0.49 -13.53 18.33
N ALA A 63 -0.05 -12.32 18.17
CA ALA A 63 -1.38 -11.97 18.65
C ALA A 63 -2.50 -12.77 17.97
N LEU A 64 -2.47 -12.91 16.64
CA LEU A 64 -3.46 -13.71 15.89
C LEU A 64 -3.46 -15.17 16.35
N VAL A 65 -2.28 -15.78 16.49
CA VAL A 65 -2.14 -17.16 16.96
C VAL A 65 -2.62 -17.30 18.41
N ALA A 66 -2.22 -16.38 19.29
CA ALA A 66 -2.65 -16.40 20.69
C ALA A 66 -4.18 -16.25 20.84
N LYS A 67 -4.84 -15.61 19.87
CA LYS A 67 -6.30 -15.47 19.80
C LYS A 67 -7.02 -16.58 19.03
N GLY A 68 -6.31 -17.65 18.68
CA GLY A 68 -6.90 -18.89 18.17
C GLY A 68 -6.89 -19.06 16.66
N ALA A 69 -6.24 -18.17 15.89
CA ALA A 69 -6.00 -18.41 14.47
C ALA A 69 -4.97 -19.53 14.26
N ASP A 70 -5.13 -20.33 13.19
CA ASP A 70 -4.18 -21.39 12.85
C ASP A 70 -2.79 -20.78 12.50
N PRO A 71 -1.70 -21.20 13.18
CA PRO A 71 -0.35 -20.75 12.87
C PRO A 71 0.06 -20.88 11.40
N GLU A 72 -0.37 -21.94 10.70
CA GLU A 72 -0.03 -22.10 9.28
C GLU A 72 -0.78 -21.11 8.39
N GLN A 73 -2.05 -20.84 8.71
CA GLN A 73 -2.80 -19.78 8.04
C GLN A 73 -2.16 -18.41 8.29
N VAL A 74 -1.80 -18.11 9.55
CA VAL A 74 -1.20 -16.82 9.93
C VAL A 74 0.09 -16.55 9.19
N LYS A 75 0.93 -17.57 8.91
CA LYS A 75 2.14 -17.41 8.07
C LYS A 75 1.80 -16.91 6.66
N GLY A 76 0.67 -17.33 6.11
CA GLY A 76 0.21 -16.95 4.77
C GLY A 76 -0.41 -15.55 4.69
N VAL A 77 -0.77 -14.94 5.82
CA VAL A 77 -1.41 -13.60 5.85
C VAL A 77 -0.42 -12.52 5.37
N PRO A 78 -0.80 -11.73 4.35
CA PRO A 78 -0.13 -10.49 4.00
C PRO A 78 -0.16 -9.46 5.12
N ILE A 79 1.02 -9.16 5.64
CA ILE A 79 1.23 -8.10 6.62
C ILE A 79 2.28 -7.16 6.04
N VAL A 80 1.85 -5.96 5.65
CA VAL A 80 2.70 -4.98 4.97
C VAL A 80 2.99 -3.81 5.90
N TRP A 81 4.24 -3.73 6.35
CA TRP A 81 4.73 -2.61 7.16
C TRP A 81 5.51 -1.61 6.31
N SER A 82 5.01 -0.38 6.23
CA SER A 82 5.72 0.77 5.68
C SER A 82 6.31 1.59 6.83
N GLY A 83 7.62 1.45 7.05
CA GLY A 83 8.34 2.18 8.09
C GLY A 83 8.43 3.69 7.82
N GLY A 84 8.90 4.45 8.82
CA GLY A 84 8.98 5.91 8.76
C GLY A 84 7.63 6.54 9.05
N THR A 85 7.52 7.18 10.20
CA THR A 85 6.37 8.01 10.62
C THR A 85 6.84 9.43 10.90
N ASP A 86 7.57 9.99 9.95
CA ASP A 86 8.12 11.34 10.03
C ASP A 86 7.04 12.42 10.17
N GLY A 87 7.38 13.52 10.87
CA GLY A 87 6.46 14.61 11.13
C GLY A 87 5.37 14.19 12.13
N VAL A 88 4.11 14.32 11.71
CA VAL A 88 2.93 14.05 12.56
C VAL A 88 2.32 12.66 12.35
N ILE A 89 2.83 11.85 11.42
CA ILE A 89 2.22 10.54 11.11
C ILE A 89 2.22 9.67 12.36
N SER A 90 1.07 9.09 12.69
CA SER A 90 0.95 8.16 13.84
C SER A 90 1.17 6.71 13.39
N PRO A 91 2.00 5.92 14.12
CA PRO A 91 2.05 4.47 13.95
C PRO A 91 0.67 3.85 14.13
N HIS A 92 0.28 2.99 13.20
CA HIS A 92 -1.05 2.36 13.18
C HIS A 92 -1.07 1.13 12.27
N ALA A 93 -2.09 0.30 12.41
CA ALA A 93 -2.40 -0.80 11.50
C ALA A 93 -3.84 -0.68 10.98
N THR A 94 -4.03 -0.98 9.71
CA THR A 94 -5.35 -1.22 9.11
C THR A 94 -5.51 -2.71 8.90
N ILE A 95 -6.48 -3.30 9.59
CA ILE A 95 -6.74 -4.74 9.64
C ILE A 95 -7.93 -5.04 8.75
N PHE A 96 -7.79 -6.03 7.88
CA PHE A 96 -8.85 -6.51 7.00
C PHE A 96 -9.23 -7.94 7.41
N ALA A 97 -10.51 -8.13 7.72
CA ALA A 97 -11.08 -9.42 8.07
C ALA A 97 -12.32 -9.71 7.24
N THR A 98 -12.56 -10.98 6.91
CA THR A 98 -13.86 -11.37 6.35
C THR A 98 -14.94 -11.28 7.41
N THR A 99 -16.16 -10.97 7.00
CA THR A 99 -17.35 -10.96 7.85
C THR A 99 -18.54 -11.55 7.08
N ASP A 100 -19.55 -11.98 7.82
CA ASP A 100 -20.79 -12.50 7.24
C ASP A 100 -21.84 -11.39 7.20
N VAL A 101 -22.57 -11.34 6.10
CA VAL A 101 -23.75 -10.49 5.93
C VAL A 101 -24.90 -11.39 5.46
N PRO A 102 -26.15 -11.13 5.90
CA PRO A 102 -27.31 -11.90 5.44
C PRO A 102 -27.44 -11.93 3.91
N GLU A 103 -27.95 -13.02 3.34
CA GLU A 103 -28.12 -13.14 1.89
C GLU A 103 -29.09 -12.10 1.30
N ASP A 104 -30.05 -11.63 2.11
CA ASP A 104 -31.03 -10.60 1.78
C ASP A 104 -30.60 -9.18 2.18
N ASP A 105 -29.34 -8.99 2.60
CA ASP A 105 -28.81 -7.68 2.95
C ASP A 105 -28.80 -6.76 1.71
N PRO A 106 -29.46 -5.59 1.76
CA PRO A 106 -29.59 -4.70 0.60
C PRO A 106 -28.25 -4.16 0.10
N SER A 107 -27.21 -4.11 0.93
CA SER A 107 -25.86 -3.68 0.52
C SER A 107 -25.25 -4.60 -0.54
N ARG A 108 -25.76 -5.84 -0.70
CA ARG A 108 -25.31 -6.78 -1.74
C ARG A 108 -25.66 -6.31 -3.15
N GLU A 109 -26.64 -5.42 -3.33
CA GLU A 109 -26.96 -4.82 -4.64
C GLU A 109 -26.01 -3.67 -5.00
N GLU A 110 -25.21 -3.20 -4.04
CA GLU A 110 -24.28 -2.09 -4.22
C GLU A 110 -22.83 -2.56 -4.39
N MET A 111 -21.98 -1.67 -4.88
CA MET A 111 -20.52 -1.88 -4.88
C MET A 111 -20.00 -1.72 -3.46
N ARG A 112 -19.38 -2.78 -2.91
CA ARG A 112 -18.79 -2.80 -1.57
C ARG A 112 -17.37 -3.34 -1.59
N LEU A 113 -16.62 -2.95 -0.55
CA LEU A 113 -15.21 -3.30 -0.38
C LEU A 113 -15.01 -4.81 -0.53
N THR A 114 -14.12 -5.18 -1.43
CA THR A 114 -13.61 -6.54 -1.59
C THR A 114 -12.08 -6.49 -1.68
N ALA A 115 -11.43 -7.60 -1.36
CA ALA A 115 -9.99 -7.72 -1.45
C ALA A 115 -9.59 -9.15 -1.75
N GLY A 116 -8.48 -9.30 -2.46
CA GLY A 116 -7.87 -10.57 -2.78
C GLY A 116 -6.36 -10.44 -2.73
N PHE A 117 -5.67 -11.54 -2.46
CA PHE A 117 -4.23 -11.55 -2.36
C PHE A 117 -3.60 -12.71 -3.10
N ALA A 118 -2.37 -12.51 -3.56
CA ALA A 118 -1.57 -13.49 -4.25
C ALA A 118 -0.08 -13.30 -3.93
N MET A 119 0.69 -14.36 -4.15
CA MET A 119 2.14 -14.28 -4.24
C MET A 119 2.51 -14.45 -5.72
N SER A 120 3.50 -13.70 -6.20
CA SER A 120 4.10 -13.97 -7.51
C SER A 120 4.92 -15.28 -7.47
N GLU A 121 5.39 -15.70 -8.64
CA GLU A 121 6.58 -16.55 -8.70
C GLU A 121 7.77 -15.89 -7.99
N PRO A 122 8.78 -16.66 -7.53
CA PRO A 122 10.01 -16.11 -6.96
C PRO A 122 10.65 -15.06 -7.87
N LEU A 123 11.06 -13.95 -7.28
CA LEU A 123 11.76 -12.85 -7.93
C LEU A 123 13.25 -13.00 -7.68
N LEU A 124 13.97 -13.39 -8.72
CA LEU A 124 15.43 -13.53 -8.66
C LEU A 124 16.10 -12.14 -8.61
N PRO A 125 17.29 -12.02 -8.01
CA PRO A 125 17.96 -10.72 -7.87
C PRO A 125 18.24 -10.05 -9.23
N GLU A 126 18.58 -10.82 -10.25
CA GLU A 126 18.80 -10.32 -11.62
C GLU A 126 17.53 -9.94 -12.38
N GLU A 127 16.35 -10.18 -11.81
CA GLU A 127 15.06 -9.77 -12.39
C GLU A 127 14.56 -8.45 -11.81
N ILE A 128 15.05 -8.06 -10.62
CA ILE A 128 14.68 -6.80 -9.97
C ILE A 128 15.19 -5.63 -10.82
N GLY A 129 14.27 -4.81 -11.30
CA GLY A 129 14.59 -3.70 -12.22
C GLY A 129 14.37 -4.00 -13.70
N TYR A 130 13.84 -5.17 -14.05
CA TYR A 130 13.69 -5.61 -15.43
C TYR A 130 12.28 -6.13 -15.72
N VAL A 131 11.93 -6.25 -17.00
CA VAL A 131 10.62 -6.70 -17.49
C VAL A 131 10.21 -8.06 -16.93
N ALA A 132 11.17 -8.95 -16.64
CA ALA A 132 10.88 -10.23 -15.99
C ALA A 132 10.13 -10.08 -14.65
N MET A 133 10.48 -9.07 -13.84
CA MET A 133 9.74 -8.75 -12.61
C MET A 133 8.36 -8.16 -12.92
N VAL A 134 8.25 -7.30 -13.94
CA VAL A 134 6.97 -6.72 -14.40
C VAL A 134 5.98 -7.82 -14.74
N GLU A 135 6.39 -8.83 -15.52
CA GLU A 135 5.56 -9.97 -15.93
C GLU A 135 5.07 -10.79 -14.73
N LYS A 136 5.96 -11.14 -13.81
CA LYS A 136 5.63 -11.92 -12.60
C LYS A 136 4.68 -11.18 -11.66
N VAL A 137 4.90 -9.88 -11.47
CA VAL A 137 3.98 -9.03 -10.71
C VAL A 137 2.63 -8.95 -11.41
N ALA A 138 2.61 -8.71 -12.71
CA ALA A 138 1.36 -8.58 -13.46
C ALA A 138 0.51 -9.85 -13.38
N ALA A 139 1.13 -11.03 -13.46
CA ALA A 139 0.46 -12.30 -13.27
C ALA A 139 -0.13 -12.43 -11.85
N GLY A 140 0.63 -12.08 -10.82
CA GLY A 140 0.17 -12.10 -9.43
C GLY A 140 -1.01 -11.15 -9.18
N VAL A 141 -0.99 -9.95 -9.77
CA VAL A 141 -2.10 -8.97 -9.65
C VAL A 141 -3.39 -9.53 -10.25
N LYS A 142 -3.33 -10.17 -11.42
CA LYS A 142 -4.51 -10.80 -12.05
C LYS A 142 -5.11 -11.89 -11.16
N VAL A 143 -4.27 -12.72 -10.52
CA VAL A 143 -4.73 -13.75 -9.57
C VAL A 143 -5.36 -13.11 -8.33
N ALA A 144 -4.76 -12.05 -7.78
CA ALA A 144 -5.32 -11.34 -6.63
C ALA A 144 -6.66 -10.68 -6.97
N MET A 145 -6.80 -10.11 -8.17
CA MET A 145 -8.04 -9.51 -8.68
C MET A 145 -9.15 -10.56 -8.84
N GLU A 146 -8.84 -11.73 -9.42
CA GLU A 146 -9.77 -12.85 -9.51
C GLU A 146 -10.25 -13.32 -8.12
N ARG A 147 -9.33 -13.45 -7.17
CA ARG A 147 -9.65 -13.85 -5.78
C ARG A 147 -10.50 -12.80 -5.05
N ALA A 148 -10.35 -11.52 -5.40
CA ALA A 148 -11.21 -10.44 -4.93
C ALA A 148 -12.61 -10.48 -5.56
N GLY A 149 -12.82 -11.32 -6.60
CA GLY A 149 -14.06 -11.35 -7.38
C GLY A 149 -14.25 -10.10 -8.24
N ILE A 150 -13.17 -9.42 -8.59
CA ILE A 150 -13.18 -8.24 -9.46
C ILE A 150 -12.87 -8.69 -10.90
N THR A 151 -13.72 -8.29 -11.85
CA THR A 151 -13.55 -8.61 -13.27
C THR A 151 -13.20 -7.40 -14.13
N ASP A 152 -13.61 -6.20 -13.71
CA ASP A 152 -13.30 -4.94 -14.38
C ASP A 152 -12.16 -4.24 -13.62
N PRO A 153 -11.00 -3.97 -14.25
CA PRO A 153 -9.91 -3.22 -13.62
C PRO A 153 -10.33 -1.85 -13.05
N ALA A 154 -11.39 -1.23 -13.59
CA ALA A 154 -11.91 0.04 -13.08
C ALA A 154 -12.45 -0.05 -11.65
N ASP A 155 -12.80 -1.26 -11.18
CA ASP A 155 -13.25 -1.51 -9.81
C ASP A 155 -12.09 -1.77 -8.84
N VAL A 156 -10.85 -1.80 -9.31
CA VAL A 156 -9.64 -1.82 -8.47
C VAL A 156 -9.27 -0.39 -8.10
N HIS A 157 -9.10 -0.13 -6.79
CA HIS A 157 -8.78 1.21 -6.30
C HIS A 157 -7.47 1.29 -5.54
N TYR A 158 -6.91 0.16 -5.14
CA TYR A 158 -5.66 0.12 -4.41
C TYR A 158 -4.98 -1.23 -4.54
N VAL A 159 -3.71 -1.24 -4.97
CA VAL A 159 -2.90 -2.46 -5.03
C VAL A 159 -1.67 -2.25 -4.14
N GLN A 160 -1.75 -2.75 -2.92
CA GLN A 160 -0.60 -2.77 -2.00
C GLN A 160 0.29 -3.96 -2.35
N THR A 161 1.59 -3.72 -2.45
CA THR A 161 2.56 -4.80 -2.59
C THR A 161 3.69 -4.74 -1.57
N LYS A 162 4.32 -5.89 -1.35
CA LYS A 162 5.61 -6.01 -0.68
C LYS A 162 6.54 -6.87 -1.53
N THR A 163 7.69 -6.34 -1.92
CA THR A 163 8.66 -7.02 -2.80
C THR A 163 10.06 -7.09 -2.20
N PRO A 164 10.93 -8.01 -2.68
CA PRO A 164 12.34 -8.03 -2.31
C PRO A 164 13.07 -6.74 -2.72
N LEU A 165 14.18 -6.46 -2.03
CA LEU A 165 15.22 -5.53 -2.47
C LEU A 165 16.55 -6.28 -2.71
N LEU A 166 17.54 -5.60 -3.29
CA LEU A 166 18.88 -6.17 -3.48
C LEU A 166 19.74 -5.96 -2.24
N THR A 167 20.19 -7.04 -1.63
CA THR A 167 21.14 -7.05 -0.51
C THR A 167 22.52 -7.49 -0.99
N ILE A 168 23.55 -7.29 -0.17
CA ILE A 168 24.88 -7.84 -0.42
C ILE A 168 24.82 -9.35 -0.72
N HIS A 169 23.95 -10.09 -0.02
CA HIS A 169 23.80 -11.53 -0.22
C HIS A 169 23.21 -11.86 -1.59
N THR A 170 22.11 -11.22 -1.96
CA THR A 170 21.39 -11.51 -3.21
C THR A 170 22.16 -11.02 -4.44
N ILE A 171 22.87 -9.89 -4.34
CA ILE A 171 23.81 -9.41 -5.37
C ILE A 171 24.92 -10.44 -5.61
N ARG A 172 25.53 -10.96 -4.54
CA ARG A 172 26.57 -11.98 -4.65
C ARG A 172 26.05 -13.29 -5.22
N ASP A 173 24.84 -13.70 -4.85
CA ASP A 173 24.18 -14.88 -5.40
C ASP A 173 24.03 -14.77 -6.94
N ALA A 174 23.46 -13.67 -7.43
CA ALA A 174 23.35 -13.42 -8.87
C ALA A 174 24.73 -13.47 -9.58
N LYS A 175 25.74 -12.79 -9.03
CA LYS A 175 27.11 -12.82 -9.57
C LYS A 175 27.70 -14.23 -9.60
N SER A 176 27.43 -15.05 -8.58
CA SER A 176 27.91 -16.44 -8.51
C SER A 176 27.32 -17.33 -9.61
N ARG A 177 26.11 -16.98 -10.10
CA ARG A 177 25.42 -17.63 -11.23
C ARG A 177 25.74 -16.98 -12.58
N GLY A 178 26.70 -16.05 -12.64
CA GLY A 178 27.10 -15.34 -13.85
C GLY A 178 26.10 -14.28 -14.33
N LYS A 179 25.25 -13.78 -13.42
CA LYS A 179 24.23 -12.77 -13.71
C LYS A 179 24.67 -11.38 -13.23
N SER A 180 24.17 -10.35 -13.92
CA SER A 180 24.25 -8.95 -13.48
C SER A 180 22.99 -8.57 -12.71
N VAL A 181 23.10 -7.52 -11.91
CA VAL A 181 21.97 -6.85 -11.25
C VAL A 181 21.92 -5.40 -11.74
N TRP A 182 20.75 -4.77 -11.66
CA TRP A 182 20.54 -3.41 -12.14
C TRP A 182 21.36 -2.37 -11.35
N THR A 183 21.42 -2.53 -10.02
CA THR A 183 22.26 -1.73 -9.12
C THR A 183 22.93 -2.60 -8.07
N GLU A 184 24.10 -2.16 -7.58
CA GLU A 184 24.78 -2.76 -6.43
C GLU A 184 24.52 -2.00 -5.12
N HIS A 185 23.67 -0.96 -5.15
CA HIS A 185 23.32 -0.15 -4.00
C HIS A 185 21.97 -0.57 -3.41
N THR A 186 22.00 -1.12 -2.19
CA THR A 186 20.80 -1.62 -1.49
C THR A 186 19.68 -0.59 -1.39
N HIS A 187 20.03 0.67 -1.11
CA HIS A 187 19.04 1.73 -0.94
C HIS A 187 18.34 2.09 -2.26
N GLU A 188 19.11 2.25 -3.35
CA GLU A 188 18.56 2.47 -4.70
C GLU A 188 17.69 1.31 -5.17
N SER A 189 18.05 0.07 -4.80
CA SER A 189 17.27 -1.11 -5.16
C SER A 189 15.86 -1.13 -4.55
N MET A 190 15.62 -0.39 -3.45
CA MET A 190 14.28 -0.24 -2.89
C MET A 190 13.37 0.51 -3.85
N ASP A 191 13.88 1.60 -4.43
CA ASP A 191 13.16 2.45 -5.37
C ASP A 191 12.93 1.73 -6.69
N LEU A 192 13.97 1.05 -7.17
CA LEU A 192 13.91 0.18 -8.33
C LEU A 192 12.83 -0.90 -8.20
N SER A 193 12.84 -1.63 -7.08
CA SER A 193 11.89 -2.73 -6.84
C SER A 193 10.45 -2.20 -6.78
N ASN A 194 10.23 -1.08 -6.08
CA ASN A 194 8.91 -0.45 -6.01
C ASN A 194 8.44 0.02 -7.39
N GLY A 195 9.32 0.68 -8.16
CA GLY A 195 9.03 1.19 -9.49
C GLY A 195 8.69 0.09 -10.49
N THR A 196 9.51 -0.96 -10.51
CA THR A 196 9.29 -2.13 -11.39
C THR A 196 7.97 -2.84 -11.04
N THR A 197 7.64 -2.92 -9.75
CA THR A 197 6.35 -3.47 -9.30
C THR A 197 5.17 -2.59 -9.73
N GLY A 198 5.32 -1.25 -9.67
CA GLY A 198 4.31 -0.31 -10.13
C GLY A 198 3.96 -0.49 -11.60
N LEU A 199 4.97 -0.73 -12.45
CA LEU A 199 4.79 -1.09 -13.86
C LEU A 199 4.05 -2.42 -14.03
N GLY A 200 4.37 -3.44 -13.23
CA GLY A 200 3.68 -4.73 -13.27
C GLY A 200 2.18 -4.61 -12.93
N ILE A 201 1.84 -3.74 -11.98
CA ILE A 201 0.45 -3.42 -11.64
C ILE A 201 -0.23 -2.70 -12.82
N ALA A 202 0.43 -1.68 -13.38
CA ALA A 202 -0.10 -0.92 -14.52
C ALA A 202 -0.41 -1.82 -15.73
N VAL A 203 0.50 -2.75 -16.05
CA VAL A 203 0.30 -3.75 -17.11
C VAL A 203 -0.85 -4.70 -16.79
N ALA A 204 -0.99 -5.15 -15.54
CA ALA A 204 -2.06 -6.07 -15.15
C ALA A 204 -3.45 -5.47 -15.31
N LEU A 205 -3.57 -4.18 -14.99
CA LEU A 205 -4.82 -3.42 -15.02
C LEU A 205 -5.10 -2.75 -16.38
N GLY A 206 -4.18 -2.89 -17.35
CA GLY A 206 -4.34 -2.34 -18.69
C GLY A 206 -4.15 -0.81 -18.76
N GLU A 207 -3.48 -0.21 -17.77
CA GLU A 207 -3.18 1.22 -17.72
C GLU A 207 -2.05 1.58 -18.71
N ILE A 208 -1.14 0.64 -18.96
CA ILE A 208 -0.04 0.76 -19.94
C ILE A 208 0.14 -0.55 -20.71
N ASP A 209 0.75 -0.46 -21.89
CA ASP A 209 1.33 -1.61 -22.59
C ASP A 209 2.61 -2.10 -21.86
N MET A 210 3.08 -3.30 -22.19
CA MET A 210 4.31 -3.85 -21.62
C MET A 210 5.51 -2.91 -21.91
N PRO A 211 6.19 -2.38 -20.88
CA PRO A 211 7.34 -1.51 -21.06
C PRO A 211 8.59 -2.28 -21.51
N THR A 212 9.64 -1.55 -21.86
CA THR A 212 10.98 -2.12 -22.04
C THR A 212 11.83 -1.97 -20.78
N ASP A 213 12.94 -2.72 -20.68
CA ASP A 213 13.90 -2.56 -19.58
C ASP A 213 14.46 -1.12 -19.47
N ALA A 214 14.54 -0.40 -20.60
CA ALA A 214 15.03 0.97 -20.63
C ALA A 214 14.02 1.99 -20.05
N ASP A 215 12.73 1.64 -20.01
CA ASP A 215 11.69 2.50 -19.44
C ASP A 215 11.71 2.49 -17.92
N VAL A 216 12.15 1.39 -17.29
CA VAL A 216 12.16 1.22 -15.83
C VAL A 216 13.03 2.29 -15.19
N MET A 217 12.46 3.03 -14.24
CA MET A 217 12.99 4.22 -13.56
C MET A 217 13.18 5.48 -14.41
N HIS A 218 13.08 5.40 -15.74
CA HIS A 218 13.41 6.51 -16.64
C HIS A 218 12.18 7.15 -17.28
N ASN A 219 11.25 6.35 -17.80
CA ASN A 219 10.04 6.87 -18.44
C ASN A 219 8.94 7.08 -17.39
N ARG A 220 8.94 8.27 -16.78
CA ARG A 220 8.01 8.61 -15.68
C ARG A 220 6.57 8.88 -16.15
N GLU A 221 6.33 8.91 -17.46
CA GLU A 221 4.96 8.98 -18.01
C GLU A 221 4.21 7.66 -17.88
N LEU A 222 4.92 6.53 -17.73
CA LEU A 222 4.34 5.21 -17.48
C LEU A 222 4.13 5.02 -15.98
N TYR A 223 2.89 4.87 -15.54
CA TYR A 223 2.57 4.63 -14.14
C TYR A 223 1.22 3.95 -13.96
N SER A 224 1.02 3.36 -12.78
CA SER A 224 -0.30 2.95 -12.29
C SER A 224 -0.89 4.04 -11.39
N ALA A 225 -2.19 4.31 -11.53
CA ALA A 225 -2.95 5.24 -10.70
C ALA A 225 -3.40 4.63 -9.35
N VAL A 226 -3.18 3.33 -9.14
CA VAL A 226 -3.62 2.58 -7.93
C VAL A 226 -2.51 1.80 -7.23
N ALA A 227 -1.31 1.77 -7.80
CA ALA A 227 -0.18 1.04 -7.23
C ALA A 227 0.39 1.72 -5.97
N SER A 228 0.59 0.92 -4.92
CA SER A 228 1.31 1.30 -3.71
C SER A 228 2.31 0.23 -3.35
N CYS A 229 3.53 0.41 -3.83
CA CYS A 229 4.59 -0.57 -3.70
C CYS A 229 5.49 -0.25 -2.51
N SER A 230 5.86 -1.29 -1.78
CA SER A 230 6.84 -1.24 -0.69
C SER A 230 7.81 -2.39 -0.87
N SER A 231 9.05 -2.22 -0.43
CA SER A 231 10.07 -3.25 -0.50
C SER A 231 10.67 -3.53 0.87
N GLY A 232 11.26 -4.71 1.03
CA GLY A 232 11.84 -5.19 2.27
C GLY A 232 12.80 -6.35 2.05
N VAL A 233 13.50 -6.73 3.11
CA VAL A 233 14.50 -7.82 3.10
C VAL A 233 13.89 -9.19 3.40
N GLU A 234 12.63 -9.21 3.83
CA GLU A 234 11.94 -10.36 4.42
C GLU A 234 11.36 -11.37 3.40
N LEU A 235 11.33 -11.05 2.11
CA LEU A 235 10.65 -11.85 1.07
C LEU A 235 11.53 -12.06 -0.17
N ASP A 236 11.25 -13.11 -0.93
CA ASP A 236 11.80 -13.42 -2.26
C ASP A 236 10.70 -13.51 -3.35
N VAL A 237 9.47 -13.12 -3.02
CA VAL A 237 8.30 -13.05 -3.89
C VAL A 237 7.66 -11.67 -3.78
N ALA A 238 6.83 -11.28 -4.75
CA ALA A 238 5.91 -10.17 -4.57
C ALA A 238 4.66 -10.64 -3.85
N GLN A 239 4.42 -10.10 -2.65
CA GLN A 239 3.17 -10.26 -1.93
C GLN A 239 2.21 -9.14 -2.34
N ILE A 240 1.05 -9.50 -2.86
CA ILE A 240 0.14 -8.57 -3.55
C ILE A 240 -1.22 -8.62 -2.86
N VAL A 241 -1.76 -7.45 -2.51
CA VAL A 241 -3.11 -7.27 -1.99
C VAL A 241 -3.84 -6.28 -2.91
N VAL A 242 -4.81 -6.80 -3.67
CA VAL A 242 -5.72 -6.01 -4.50
C VAL A 242 -6.93 -5.66 -3.66
N VAL A 243 -7.28 -4.38 -3.60
CA VAL A 243 -8.45 -3.86 -2.90
C VAL A 243 -9.28 -3.03 -3.87
N GLY A 244 -10.56 -3.32 -3.90
CA GLY A 244 -11.50 -2.71 -4.82
C GLY A 244 -12.92 -2.86 -4.33
N ASN A 245 -13.88 -2.77 -5.26
CA ASN A 245 -15.28 -2.98 -4.95
C ASN A 245 -15.88 -4.11 -5.81
N ALA A 246 -16.86 -4.83 -5.27
CA ALA A 246 -17.65 -5.79 -6.04
C ALA A 246 -19.12 -5.78 -5.60
N LYS A 247 -20.02 -6.12 -6.54
CA LYS A 247 -21.43 -6.39 -6.23
C LYS A 247 -21.60 -7.79 -5.65
N GLY A 248 -22.68 -8.01 -4.93
CA GLY A 248 -23.04 -9.31 -4.35
C GLY A 248 -22.21 -9.69 -3.12
N VAL A 249 -21.32 -8.81 -2.65
CA VAL A 249 -20.49 -9.05 -1.46
C VAL A 249 -21.20 -8.58 -0.20
N GLY A 250 -21.75 -7.36 -0.25
CA GLY A 250 -22.35 -6.67 0.89
C GLY A 250 -21.32 -6.10 1.85
N GLY A 251 -21.78 -5.62 3.00
CA GLY A 251 -20.96 -4.96 4.02
C GLY A 251 -21.10 -3.44 3.98
N ARG A 252 -20.41 -2.77 4.89
CA ARG A 252 -20.57 -1.32 5.12
C ARG A 252 -19.48 -0.45 4.53
N TYR A 253 -18.36 -1.03 4.07
CA TYR A 253 -17.23 -0.23 3.60
C TYR A 253 -17.19 -0.15 2.07
N ARG A 254 -16.63 0.93 1.57
CA ARG A 254 -16.34 1.15 0.15
C ARG A 254 -14.98 1.83 -0.01
N ILE A 255 -14.27 1.52 -1.08
CA ILE A 255 -13.01 2.17 -1.43
C ILE A 255 -13.17 3.03 -2.68
N GLY A 256 -12.42 4.12 -2.75
CA GLY A 256 -12.26 4.93 -3.95
C GLY A 256 -10.82 5.40 -4.06
N HIS A 257 -10.45 5.97 -5.21
CA HIS A 257 -9.11 6.48 -5.41
C HIS A 257 -9.09 7.72 -6.30
N SER A 258 -7.96 8.43 -6.24
CA SER A 258 -7.54 9.46 -7.16
C SER A 258 -6.00 9.47 -7.20
N VAL A 259 -5.41 10.48 -7.82
CA VAL A 259 -3.97 10.72 -7.81
C VAL A 259 -3.68 12.12 -7.26
N MET A 260 -2.69 12.21 -6.37
CA MET A 260 -2.06 13.48 -6.04
C MET A 260 -1.09 13.84 -7.18
N LYS A 261 -1.24 15.04 -7.75
CA LYS A 261 -0.36 15.53 -8.83
C LYS A 261 0.98 16.06 -8.33
N ASP A 262 1.01 16.53 -7.09
CA ASP A 262 2.20 16.94 -6.38
C ASP A 262 2.03 16.73 -4.88
N ALA A 263 3.11 16.93 -4.11
CA ALA A 263 3.11 16.77 -2.66
C ALA A 263 2.13 17.68 -1.88
N LEU A 264 1.53 18.69 -2.53
CA LEU A 264 0.61 19.66 -1.91
C LEU A 264 -0.83 19.50 -2.42
N ASP A 265 -1.12 18.45 -3.20
CA ASP A 265 -2.42 18.22 -3.83
C ASP A 265 -3.44 17.63 -2.87
N ALA A 266 -3.90 18.45 -1.91
CA ALA A 266 -4.98 18.09 -0.99
C ALA A 266 -6.31 17.78 -1.70
N ASP A 267 -6.54 18.37 -2.88
CA ASP A 267 -7.75 18.13 -3.67
C ASP A 267 -7.78 16.69 -4.19
N GLY A 268 -6.63 16.14 -4.62
CA GLY A 268 -6.51 14.73 -4.96
C GLY A 268 -6.93 13.78 -3.81
N ILE A 269 -6.65 14.14 -2.56
CA ILE A 269 -7.06 13.37 -1.37
C ILE A 269 -8.59 13.45 -1.19
N TRP A 270 -9.18 14.65 -1.32
CA TRP A 270 -10.63 14.82 -1.26
C TRP A 270 -11.35 14.08 -2.38
N ASP A 271 -10.79 14.08 -3.59
CA ASP A 271 -11.35 13.38 -4.74
C ASP A 271 -11.35 11.85 -4.54
N ALA A 272 -10.32 11.29 -3.88
CA ALA A 272 -10.34 9.88 -3.49
C ALA A 272 -11.46 9.56 -2.49
N ILE A 273 -11.69 10.45 -1.52
CA ILE A 273 -12.77 10.30 -0.52
C ILE A 273 -14.15 10.39 -1.17
N ARG A 274 -14.34 11.32 -2.13
CA ARG A 274 -15.56 11.40 -2.93
C ARG A 274 -15.76 10.17 -3.81
N SER A 275 -14.70 9.70 -4.47
CA SER A 275 -14.70 8.48 -5.27
C SER A 275 -15.13 7.25 -4.43
N ALA A 276 -14.77 7.24 -3.15
CA ALA A 276 -15.15 6.18 -2.21
C ALA A 276 -16.64 6.22 -1.83
N GLY A 277 -17.35 7.30 -2.15
CA GLY A 277 -18.80 7.40 -2.04
C GLY A 277 -19.32 8.41 -1.02
N LEU A 278 -18.46 9.17 -0.34
CA LEU A 278 -18.94 10.24 0.55
C LEU A 278 -19.40 11.44 -0.26
N ASP A 279 -20.65 11.86 -0.01
CA ASP A 279 -21.20 13.11 -0.53
C ASP A 279 -20.61 14.27 0.29
N LEU A 280 -19.74 15.05 -0.35
CA LEU A 280 -19.00 16.13 0.28
C LEU A 280 -19.30 17.46 -0.42
N PRO A 281 -19.30 18.59 0.32
CA PRO A 281 -19.41 19.91 -0.28
C PRO A 281 -18.35 20.17 -1.36
N GLU A 282 -18.56 21.20 -2.19
CA GLU A 282 -17.57 21.62 -3.21
C GLU A 282 -16.19 21.88 -2.61
N ARG A 283 -16.14 22.44 -1.38
CA ARG A 283 -14.92 22.69 -0.61
C ARG A 283 -15.02 22.00 0.75
N PRO A 284 -14.69 20.71 0.83
CA PRO A 284 -14.81 19.94 2.06
C PRO A 284 -13.86 20.47 3.13
N ARG A 285 -14.23 20.21 4.38
CA ARG A 285 -13.39 20.34 5.57
C ARG A 285 -13.37 19.00 6.28
N THR A 286 -12.33 18.79 7.09
CA THR A 286 -12.21 17.62 7.96
C THR A 286 -13.48 17.30 8.75
N SER A 287 -14.20 18.32 9.24
CA SER A 287 -15.46 18.14 9.97
C SER A 287 -16.56 17.45 9.15
N ASP A 288 -16.50 17.54 7.83
CA ASP A 288 -17.49 16.97 6.92
C ASP A 288 -17.33 15.44 6.77
N LEU A 289 -16.24 14.87 7.28
CA LEU A 289 -16.01 13.42 7.29
C LEU A 289 -16.89 12.68 8.29
N ASP A 290 -17.31 13.34 9.37
CA ASP A 290 -18.20 12.80 10.42
C ASP A 290 -17.87 11.37 10.87
N GLY A 291 -16.59 11.07 11.04
CA GLY A 291 -16.11 9.74 11.45
C GLY A 291 -16.26 8.62 10.39
N LYS A 292 -16.70 8.93 9.17
CA LYS A 292 -16.89 7.95 8.10
C LYS A 292 -15.60 7.57 7.35
N LEU A 293 -14.54 8.36 7.46
CA LEU A 293 -13.26 8.00 6.85
C LEU A 293 -12.51 6.99 7.73
N VAL A 294 -12.34 5.76 7.25
CA VAL A 294 -11.56 4.74 7.97
C VAL A 294 -10.08 5.06 7.88
N ASN A 295 -9.55 5.14 6.65
CA ASN A 295 -8.16 5.49 6.40
C ASN A 295 -7.96 5.98 4.96
N VAL A 296 -6.82 6.62 4.73
CA VAL A 296 -6.27 6.89 3.40
C VAL A 296 -4.91 6.21 3.24
N PHE A 297 -4.63 5.75 2.02
CA PHE A 297 -3.42 5.05 1.64
C PHE A 297 -2.84 5.72 0.41
N LEU A 298 -1.63 6.27 0.51
CA LEU A 298 -1.07 7.05 -0.57
C LEU A 298 0.44 6.97 -0.69
N LYS A 299 0.90 7.34 -1.88
CA LYS A 299 2.31 7.45 -2.25
C LYS A 299 2.73 8.91 -2.38
N CYS A 300 4.02 9.16 -2.20
CA CYS A 300 4.65 10.44 -2.47
C CYS A 300 6.11 10.28 -2.87
N GLU A 301 6.62 11.24 -3.65
CA GLU A 301 8.04 11.34 -3.97
C GLU A 301 8.49 12.78 -4.18
N ALA A 302 9.80 13.02 -4.14
CA ALA A 302 10.37 14.26 -4.62
C ALA A 302 10.50 14.18 -6.15
N SER A 303 10.02 15.19 -6.87
CA SER A 303 10.18 15.28 -8.33
C SER A 303 11.65 15.45 -8.73
N GLN A 304 12.05 14.88 -9.86
CA GLN A 304 13.44 14.93 -10.33
C GLN A 304 13.84 16.32 -10.83
N ASP A 305 12.87 17.16 -11.18
CA ASP A 305 13.11 18.56 -11.53
C ASP A 305 13.45 19.45 -10.31
N GLY A 306 13.33 18.92 -9.08
CA GLY A 306 13.62 19.63 -7.84
C GLY A 306 12.64 20.77 -7.51
N MET A 307 11.44 20.76 -8.10
CA MET A 307 10.45 21.84 -8.01
C MET A 307 9.10 21.34 -7.51
N VAL A 308 8.41 22.16 -6.72
CA VAL A 308 6.97 21.99 -6.45
C VAL A 308 6.28 23.31 -6.79
N ARG A 309 5.31 23.27 -7.73
CA ARG A 309 4.56 24.45 -8.20
C ARG A 309 5.47 25.62 -8.60
N GLY A 310 6.55 25.33 -9.33
CA GLY A 310 7.52 26.31 -9.81
C GLY A 310 8.46 26.87 -8.73
N ARG A 311 8.52 26.25 -7.54
CA ARG A 311 9.44 26.63 -6.47
C ARG A 311 10.47 25.53 -6.23
N ARG A 312 11.74 25.92 -6.34
CA ARG A 312 12.88 25.04 -6.04
C ARG A 312 12.86 24.63 -4.58
N ASN A 313 13.08 23.34 -4.32
CA ASN A 313 13.42 22.82 -2.99
C ASN A 313 14.82 22.17 -3.03
N ALA A 314 15.27 21.62 -1.90
CA ALA A 314 16.62 21.02 -1.78
C ALA A 314 16.58 19.54 -1.36
N MET A 315 15.41 18.88 -1.44
CA MET A 315 15.25 17.53 -0.91
C MET A 315 16.24 16.54 -1.54
N LEU A 316 16.43 16.61 -2.86
CA LEU A 316 17.31 15.69 -3.59
C LEU A 316 18.82 15.94 -3.35
N ASP A 317 19.20 17.16 -2.97
CA ASP A 317 20.59 17.52 -2.68
C ASP A 317 20.94 17.38 -1.18
N ASP A 318 19.96 17.04 -0.34
CA ASP A 318 20.13 16.93 1.10
C ASP A 318 20.83 15.62 1.47
N SER A 319 22.09 15.75 1.88
CA SER A 319 22.94 14.61 2.28
C SER A 319 22.73 14.19 3.74
N ASP A 320 22.01 14.97 4.54
CA ASP A 320 21.81 14.72 5.97
C ASP A 320 20.52 13.93 6.20
N VAL A 321 19.43 14.39 5.58
CA VAL A 321 18.10 13.76 5.69
C VAL A 321 17.61 13.39 4.30
N HIS A 322 17.66 12.10 3.99
CA HIS A 322 17.20 11.58 2.70
C HIS A 322 15.79 12.10 2.34
N TRP A 323 15.59 12.50 1.09
CA TRP A 323 14.33 13.08 0.60
C TRP A 323 13.09 12.23 0.93
N HIS A 324 13.23 10.89 1.00
CA HIS A 324 12.21 9.98 1.55
C HIS A 324 11.60 10.48 2.85
N ARG A 325 12.42 10.85 3.84
CA ARG A 325 11.92 11.26 5.15
C ARG A 325 11.28 12.65 5.09
N GLN A 326 11.88 13.56 4.32
CA GLN A 326 11.37 14.92 4.15
C GLN A 326 9.98 14.93 3.48
N ILE A 327 9.85 14.26 2.33
CA ILE A 327 8.60 14.24 1.57
C ILE A 327 7.50 13.48 2.31
N LYS A 328 7.86 12.41 3.05
CA LYS A 328 6.91 11.70 3.92
C LYS A 328 6.36 12.60 5.01
N ALA A 329 7.21 13.39 5.67
CA ALA A 329 6.77 14.35 6.68
C ALA A 329 5.85 15.41 6.08
N CYS A 330 6.23 15.96 4.92
CA CYS A 330 5.46 16.99 4.22
C CYS A 330 4.07 16.48 3.83
N VAL A 331 3.99 15.37 3.09
CA VAL A 331 2.72 14.79 2.65
C VAL A 331 1.93 14.23 3.82
N GLY A 332 2.59 13.70 4.86
CA GLY A 332 1.94 13.34 6.13
C GLY A 332 1.18 14.51 6.75
N GLY A 333 1.78 15.70 6.78
CA GLY A 333 1.11 16.92 7.24
C GLY A 333 -0.06 17.35 6.35
N VAL A 334 0.12 17.37 5.02
CA VAL A 334 -0.94 17.71 4.05
C VAL A 334 -2.13 16.75 4.20
N THR A 335 -1.85 15.45 4.33
CA THR A 335 -2.85 14.40 4.46
C THR A 335 -3.59 14.50 5.79
N ALA A 336 -2.86 14.61 6.90
CA ALA A 336 -3.47 14.73 8.23
C ALA A 336 -4.32 16.01 8.37
N ALA A 337 -3.98 17.09 7.66
CA ALA A 337 -4.78 18.30 7.60
C ALA A 337 -6.11 18.12 6.85
N VAL A 338 -6.18 17.18 5.91
CA VAL A 338 -7.43 16.78 5.23
C VAL A 338 -8.25 15.85 6.13
N THR A 339 -7.63 14.77 6.61
CA THR A 339 -8.32 13.71 7.36
C THR A 339 -8.69 14.12 8.79
N GLY A 340 -7.99 15.10 9.37
CA GLY A 340 -8.10 15.43 10.80
C GLY A 340 -7.47 14.44 11.74
N ASP A 341 -6.83 13.41 11.19
CA ASP A 341 -6.30 12.27 11.92
C ASP A 341 -4.87 11.99 11.44
N PRO A 342 -3.86 12.04 12.31
CA PRO A 342 -2.47 11.73 11.94
C PRO A 342 -2.22 10.24 11.61
N ALA A 343 -3.14 9.33 11.97
CA ALA A 343 -3.05 7.93 11.58
C ALA A 343 -3.47 7.74 10.11
N VAL A 344 -2.54 8.07 9.21
CA VAL A 344 -2.69 7.99 7.75
C VAL A 344 -1.55 7.19 7.12
N PHE A 345 -1.87 6.35 6.15
CA PHE A 345 -0.85 5.52 5.49
C PHE A 345 -0.18 6.31 4.37
N VAL A 346 0.94 6.95 4.70
CA VAL A 346 1.81 7.64 3.73
C VAL A 346 3.08 6.81 3.49
N SER A 347 3.28 6.39 2.25
CA SER A 347 4.46 5.65 1.81
C SER A 347 5.21 6.45 0.74
N VAL A 348 6.53 6.26 0.68
CA VAL A 348 7.43 6.99 -0.24
C VAL A 348 7.93 6.06 -1.34
N SER A 349 8.77 6.56 -2.24
CA SER A 349 9.37 5.79 -3.34
C SER A 349 8.32 5.46 -4.40
N ALA A 350 7.85 6.50 -5.09
CA ALA A 350 6.66 6.47 -5.94
C ALA A 350 6.97 6.37 -7.44
N ALA A 351 8.16 5.86 -7.79
CA ALA A 351 8.48 5.53 -9.17
C ALA A 351 7.35 4.68 -9.78
N HIS A 352 6.82 5.11 -10.93
CA HIS A 352 5.72 4.50 -11.70
C HIS A 352 4.43 4.25 -10.90
N GLN A 353 4.24 4.98 -9.80
CA GLN A 353 3.06 4.95 -8.95
C GLN A 353 2.52 6.38 -8.95
N GLY A 354 1.61 6.69 -9.87
CA GLY A 354 1.14 8.06 -10.12
C GLY A 354 2.11 8.91 -10.95
N PRO A 355 1.73 10.17 -11.23
CA PRO A 355 2.59 11.10 -11.95
C PRO A 355 3.85 11.44 -11.14
N GLU A 356 4.92 11.82 -11.84
CA GLU A 356 6.17 12.23 -11.20
C GLU A 356 5.97 13.36 -10.16
N GLY A 357 6.54 13.19 -8.97
CA GLY A 357 6.39 14.13 -7.85
C GLY A 357 5.05 14.01 -7.09
N GLY A 358 4.17 13.11 -7.54
CA GLY A 358 2.87 12.83 -6.96
C GLY A 358 2.76 11.40 -6.42
N GLY A 359 1.55 10.84 -6.50
CA GLY A 359 1.27 9.45 -6.16
C GLY A 359 -0.22 9.11 -6.07
N PRO A 360 -0.61 7.82 -6.17
CA PRO A 360 -1.96 7.37 -5.89
C PRO A 360 -2.38 7.72 -4.48
N VAL A 361 -3.67 7.99 -4.32
CA VAL A 361 -4.34 8.10 -3.02
C VAL A 361 -5.65 7.34 -3.08
N ALA A 362 -5.79 6.35 -2.19
CA ALA A 362 -7.01 5.60 -1.99
C ALA A 362 -7.63 5.94 -0.64
N ALA A 363 -8.95 5.96 -0.55
CA ALA A 363 -9.70 6.20 0.67
C ALA A 363 -10.70 5.08 0.90
N ILE A 364 -10.72 4.53 2.12
CA ILE A 364 -11.75 3.59 2.57
C ILE A 364 -12.71 4.35 3.49
N VAL A 365 -13.99 4.27 3.17
CA VAL A 365 -15.05 4.96 3.91
C VAL A 365 -16.11 3.98 4.39
N ASP A 366 -16.77 4.36 5.46
CA ASP A 366 -17.92 3.70 6.04
C ASP A 366 -19.20 4.30 5.47
N MET A 367 -19.99 3.47 4.79
CA MET A 367 -21.22 3.82 4.08
C MET A 367 -22.47 3.69 4.95
N SER A 368 -22.33 3.31 6.22
CA SER A 368 -23.47 3.19 7.15
C SER A 368 -24.15 4.52 7.48
#